data_AF-A0A6A8LYH0-F1
#
_entry.id   AF-A0A6A8LYH0-F1
#
_cell.length_a   1.000
_cell.length_b   1.000
_cell.length_c   1.000
_cell.angle_alpha   90.00
_cell.angle_beta   90.00
_cell.angle_gamma   90.00
#
_symmetry.space_group_name_H-M   'P 1'
#
loop_
_entity.id
_entity.type
_entity.pdbx_description
1 polymer ?
#
loop_
_entity_poly.entity_id
_entity_poly.type
_entity_poly.pdbx_seq_one_letter_code
_entity_poly.pdbx_strand_id
1 'polypeptide(L)'
;HRLANRKSVPCNELVNENFINLNSSFIHAEVFKHFAHEAHFRPTIIFQTSDVPLLKSLVAQNTGIGLLTDLALNSNDDLVALDI
;
A
#
# COMPACT_ATOMS: atom_id res chain seq x y z
N HIS A 1 3.10 11.01 -6.17
CA HIS A 1 4.16 10.12 -5.67
C HIS A 1 5.27 9.90 -6.71
N ARG A 2 6.54 9.71 -6.31
CA ARG A 2 7.69 9.42 -7.23
C ARG A 2 7.49 8.15 -8.07
N LEU A 3 6.80 7.16 -7.51
CA LEU A 3 6.54 5.86 -8.15
C LEU A 3 5.31 5.87 -9.08
N ALA A 4 4.52 6.94 -9.11
CA ALA A 4 3.23 6.96 -9.80
C ALA A 4 3.31 6.81 -11.34
N ASN A 5 4.47 7.09 -11.94
CA ASN A 5 4.69 6.94 -13.38
C ASN A 5 5.20 5.55 -13.77
N ARG A 6 5.26 4.60 -12.83
CA ARG A 6 5.72 3.24 -13.08
C ARG A 6 4.52 2.30 -13.18
N LYS A 7 4.74 1.13 -13.78
CA LYS A 7 3.76 0.02 -13.81
C LYS A 7 4.02 -1.02 -12.72
N SER A 8 5.29 -1.14 -12.33
CA SER A 8 5.72 -2.04 -11.28
C SER A 8 6.84 -1.42 -10.46
N VAL A 9 7.03 -1.94 -9.25
CA VAL A 9 8.11 -1.51 -8.37
C VAL A 9 8.70 -2.73 -7.66
N PRO A 10 10.03 -2.93 -7.73
CA PRO A 10 10.66 -4.01 -6.97
C PRO A 10 10.57 -3.72 -5.48
N CYS A 11 10.38 -4.77 -4.67
CA CYS A 11 10.16 -4.64 -3.22
C CYS A 11 11.28 -3.87 -2.50
N ASN A 12 12.52 -3.97 -2.99
CA ASN A 12 13.67 -3.27 -2.43
C ASN A 12 13.59 -1.73 -2.55
N GLU A 13 12.80 -1.20 -3.48
CA GLU A 13 12.56 0.25 -3.62
C GLU A 13 11.50 0.75 -2.63
N LEU A 14 10.70 -0.16 -2.05
CA LEU A 14 9.65 0.16 -1.09
C LEU A 14 10.15 0.25 0.37
N VAL A 15 11.40 -0.15 0.62
CA VAL A 15 11.99 -0.25 1.97
C VAL A 15 11.98 1.08 2.72
N ASN A 16 12.10 2.20 2.00
CA ASN A 16 12.17 3.55 2.58
C ASN A 16 10.84 4.30 2.50
N GLU A 17 9.77 3.65 2.04
CA GLU A 17 8.48 4.28 1.86
C GLU A 17 7.62 4.13 3.13
N ASN A 18 6.75 5.11 3.37
CA ASN A 18 5.77 5.07 4.46
C ASN A 18 4.53 4.32 4.02
N PHE A 19 4.07 3.39 4.84
CA PHE A 19 2.91 2.55 4.54
C PHE A 19 1.67 2.95 5.35
N ILE A 20 0.54 2.96 4.67
CA ILE A 20 -0.80 3.04 5.24
C ILE A 20 -1.41 1.66 5.06
N ASN A 21 -1.62 0.94 6.16
CA ASN A 21 -2.06 -0.45 6.10
C ASN A 21 -3.51 -0.62 6.54
N LEU A 22 -4.15 -1.68 6.05
CA LEU A 22 -5.40 -2.16 6.63
C LEU A 22 -5.09 -2.87 7.96
N ASN A 23 -5.98 -2.73 8.94
CA ASN A 23 -5.83 -3.43 10.22
C ASN A 23 -6.09 -4.94 10.10
N SER A 24 -5.72 -5.71 11.13
CA SER A 24 -5.64 -7.19 11.11
C SER A 24 -6.97 -7.92 10.95
N SER A 25 -8.09 -7.22 10.85
CA SER A 25 -9.40 -7.79 10.53
C SER A 25 -9.49 -8.27 9.07
N PHE A 26 -8.48 -7.93 8.25
CA PHE A 26 -8.41 -8.26 6.84
C PHE A 26 -7.21 -9.18 6.55
N ILE A 27 -7.42 -10.16 5.67
CA ILE A 27 -6.36 -11.01 5.11
C ILE A 27 -5.22 -10.17 4.52
N HIS A 28 -5.51 -8.95 4.03
CA HIS A 28 -4.52 -7.99 3.51
C HIS A 28 -3.38 -7.67 4.49
N ALA A 29 -3.66 -7.58 5.78
CA ALA A 29 -2.64 -7.29 6.79
C ALA A 29 -1.68 -8.47 6.97
N GLU A 30 -2.16 -9.70 6.81
CA GLU A 30 -1.37 -10.92 6.87
C GLU A 30 -0.54 -11.11 5.60
N VAL A 31 -1.14 -10.87 4.43
CA VAL A 31 -0.44 -10.85 3.14
C VAL A 31 0.68 -9.81 3.14
N PHE A 32 0.43 -8.61 3.68
CA PHE A 32 1.46 -7.57 3.79
C PHE A 32 2.62 -8.00 4.68
N LYS A 33 2.34 -8.66 5.82
CA LYS A 33 3.38 -9.19 6.71
C LYS A 33 4.19 -10.31 6.06
N HIS A 34 3.51 -11.23 5.38
CA HIS A 34 4.17 -12.31 4.65
C HIS A 34 5.04 -11.77 3.52
N PHE A 35 4.51 -10.84 2.73
CA PHE A 35 5.24 -10.15 1.66
C PHE A 35 6.46 -9.39 2.19
N ALA A 36 6.31 -8.62 3.26
CA ALA A 36 7.42 -7.89 3.89
C ALA A 36 8.50 -8.87 4.42
N HIS A 37 8.08 -9.99 4.97
CA HIS A 37 8.97 -11.04 5.45
C HIS A 37 9.77 -11.68 4.31
N GLU A 38 9.11 -12.12 3.23
CA GLU A 38 9.74 -12.72 2.05
C GLU A 38 10.69 -11.74 1.35
N ALA A 39 10.30 -10.46 1.25
CA ALA A 39 11.13 -9.42 0.67
C ALA A 39 12.22 -8.88 1.62
N HIS A 40 12.39 -9.49 2.80
CA HIS A 40 13.39 -9.13 3.82
C HIS A 40 13.42 -7.63 4.19
N PHE A 41 12.28 -6.96 4.18
CA PHE A 41 12.20 -5.55 4.58
C PHE A 41 11.20 -5.30 5.71
N ARG A 42 11.47 -4.27 6.51
CA ARG A 42 10.59 -3.83 7.59
C ARG A 42 9.86 -2.57 7.13
N PRO A 43 8.58 -2.65 6.74
CA PRO A 43 7.81 -1.50 6.32
C PRO A 43 7.58 -0.52 7.48
N THR A 44 7.74 0.77 7.22
CA THR A 44 7.38 1.82 8.16
C THR A 44 5.88 2.08 8.08
N ILE A 45 5.08 1.45 8.94
CA ILE A 45 3.63 1.66 8.97
C ILE A 45 3.32 2.93 9.78
N ILE A 46 2.95 4.01 9.09
CA ILE A 46 2.64 5.30 9.72
C ILE A 46 1.18 5.44 10.12
N PHE A 47 0.29 4.64 9.52
CA PHE A 47 -1.14 4.68 9.80
C PHE A 47 -1.79 3.32 9.54
N GLN A 48 -2.82 2.99 10.33
CA GLN A 48 -3.60 1.76 10.19
C GLN A 48 -5.09 2.07 10.32
N THR A 49 -5.90 1.52 9.42
CA THR A 49 -7.36 1.71 9.43
C THR A 49 -8.10 0.48 8.90
N SER A 50 -9.35 0.27 9.31
CA SER A 50 -10.26 -0.69 8.65
C SER A 50 -11.09 -0.04 7.53
N ASP A 51 -11.05 1.28 7.42
CA ASP A 51 -11.82 2.07 6.46
C ASP A 51 -11.03 2.22 5.16
N VAL A 52 -11.45 1.49 4.13
CA VAL A 52 -10.84 1.52 2.79
C VAL A 52 -10.92 2.91 2.14
N PRO A 53 -12.09 3.60 2.12
CA PRO A 53 -12.16 4.99 1.69
C PRO A 53 -11.12 5.91 2.37
N LEU A 54 -10.98 5.84 3.69
CA LEU A 54 -9.99 6.64 4.42
C LEU A 54 -8.55 6.32 3.98
N LEU A 55 -8.22 5.03 3.84
CA LEU A 55 -6.91 4.61 3.35
C LEU A 55 -6.64 5.22 1.97
N LYS A 56 -7.59 5.10 1.03
CA LYS A 56 -7.46 5.66 -0.32
C LYS A 56 -7.24 7.18 -0.29
N SER A 57 -8.00 7.90 0.52
CA SER A 57 -7.83 9.35 0.66
C SER A 57 -6.45 9.74 1.16
N LEU A 58 -5.89 9.02 2.14
CA LEU A 58 -4.55 9.29 2.66
C LEU A 58 -3.44 9.01 1.62
N VAL A 59 -3.61 7.95 0.82
CA VAL A 59 -2.69 7.64 -0.29
C VAL A 59 -2.80 8.70 -1.39
N ALA A 60 -4.00 9.12 -1.77
CA ALA A 60 -4.23 10.19 -2.75
C ALA A 60 -3.62 11.53 -2.28
N GLN A 61 -3.64 11.80 -0.98
CA GLN A 61 -2.95 12.94 -0.36
C GLN A 61 -1.42 12.78 -0.29
N ASN A 62 -0.86 11.71 -0.86
CA ASN A 62 0.57 11.41 -0.87
C ASN A 62 1.18 11.30 0.53
N THR A 63 0.38 10.87 1.52
CA THR A 63 0.83 10.64 2.91
C THR A 63 1.66 9.35 3.03
N GLY A 64 1.40 8.37 2.16
CA GLY A 64 2.12 7.10 2.10
C GLY A 64 1.58 6.20 0.98
N ILE A 65 2.02 4.94 0.99
CA ILE A 65 1.63 3.88 0.04
C ILE A 65 0.71 2.89 0.75
N GLY A 66 -0.34 2.45 0.06
CA GLY A 66 -1.24 1.40 0.55
C GLY A 66 -1.07 0.08 -0.20
N LEU A 67 -1.32 -1.05 0.48
CA LEU A 67 -1.51 -2.34 -0.18
C LEU A 67 -3.00 -2.67 -0.22
N LEU A 68 -3.52 -2.79 -1.44
CA LEU A 68 -4.92 -3.13 -1.73
C LEU A 68 -4.95 -4.20 -2.82
N THR A 69 -6.04 -4.97 -2.89
CA THR A 69 -6.32 -5.78 -4.09
C THR A 69 -6.94 -4.92 -5.17
N ASP A 70 -6.77 -5.32 -6.43
CA ASP A 70 -7.38 -4.61 -7.58
C ASP A 70 -8.89 -4.48 -7.47
N LEU A 71 -9.55 -5.46 -6.83
CA LEU A 71 -10.99 -5.44 -6.57
C LEU A 71 -11.44 -4.27 -5.69
N ALA A 72 -10.53 -3.72 -4.89
CA ALA A 72 -10.83 -2.57 -4.04
C ALA A 72 -10.63 -1.24 -4.78
N LEU A 73 -10.11 -1.22 -6.00
CA LEU A 73 -9.85 0.00 -6.77
C LEU A 73 -11.03 0.36 -7.68
N ASN A 74 -11.32 1.65 -7.79
CA ASN A 74 -12.32 2.20 -8.70
C ASN A 74 -11.65 3.11 -9.72
N SER A 75 -12.18 3.16 -10.94
CA SER A 75 -11.65 4.00 -12.02
C SER A 75 -11.65 5.52 -11.71
N ASN A 76 -12.41 5.95 -10.70
CA ASN A 76 -12.49 7.34 -10.26
C ASN A 76 -11.55 7.66 -9.09
N ASP A 77 -10.79 6.68 -8.58
CA ASP A 77 -9.83 6.94 -7.53
C ASP A 77 -8.62 7.70 -8.10
N ASP A 78 -8.13 8.72 -7.38
CA ASP A 78 -6.88 9.42 -7.72
C ASP A 78 -5.67 8.62 -7.24
N LEU A 79 -5.55 7.39 -7.72
CA LEU A 79 -4.59 6.39 -7.30
C LEU A 79 -3.94 5.72 -8.51
N VAL A 80 -2.68 5.32 -8.35
CA VAL A 80 -1.95 4.52 -9.32
C VAL A 80 -1.60 3.19 -8.67
N ALA A 81 -2.09 2.09 -9.25
CA ALA A 81 -1.72 0.74 -8.86
C ALA A 81 -0.36 0.36 -9.48
N LEU A 82 0.47 -0.32 -8.68
CA LEU A 82 1.77 -0.81 -9.09
C LEU A 82 1.83 -2.31 -8.83
N ASP A 83 2.23 -3.07 -9.85
CA ASP A 83 2.50 -4.50 -9.68
C ASP A 83 3.79 -4.69 -8.86
N ILE A 84 3.80 -5.73 -8.02
CA ILE A 84 4.89 -6.06 -7.10
C ILE A 84 5.36 -7.50 -7.32
#